data_AF-A0A7K0S1B3-F1
#
_entry.id   AF-A0A7K0S1B3-F1
#
_cell.length_a   1.000
_cell.length_b   1.000
_cell.length_c   1.000
_cell.angle_alpha   90.00
_cell.angle_beta   90.00
_cell.angle_gamma   90.00
#
_symmetry.space_group_name_H-M   'P 1'
#
loop_
_entity.id
_entity.type
_entity.pdbx_description
1 polymer ?
#
loop_
_entity_poly.entity_id
_entity_poly.type
_entity_poly.pdbx_seq_one_letter_code
_entity_poly.pdbx_strand_id
1 'polypeptide(L)'
;MISFIRRSSSKTLIALSGALVALVAVGAVVASGSAGGAGTPPAKPLAQAVADSFAGPQIEGVSARINFTNKLLPTAGFGGQDPLMGGGSGRLWASNNGDVRIELQSDAGGGDVQVVASGDTLWLYHAASNTVYRTTMAPEKKDKADKGAKMPPTVAAVKRVLRELGSDATVSGAVPDNVAGQPAYSTRIQPKANGGLIGGADVTWDAANGAPLRVAVFARGQNDPVLAIEATDVSFGAVDPAVFEVTPPADAKVEELSPAAQSTKLKKGKKPARPITGLRAAQAAAPFTVSAPAKLAGQKRTSVMLVGRGAKKSVVVSYGKGLGGITVMESVATKADAPAATATSKKAERDSIQIPTAKIGSAQGMALGTPLGSVVSFTRDGVRYVVIGSVTQQDALTAARGL
;
A
#
# COMPACT_ATOMS: atom_id res chain seq x y z
N MET A 1 4.86 4.09 25.31
CA MET A 1 4.63 3.13 24.19
C MET A 1 3.38 2.25 24.33
N ILE A 2 2.78 2.06 25.52
CA ILE A 2 1.43 1.47 25.67
C ILE A 2 0.29 2.43 25.20
N SER A 3 0.62 3.71 24.96
CA SER A 3 -0.26 4.70 24.33
C SER A 3 -0.27 4.64 22.78
N PHE A 4 0.75 4.05 22.14
CA PHE A 4 0.84 3.98 20.67
C PHE A 4 -0.06 2.88 20.08
N ILE A 5 -0.28 1.80 20.83
CA ILE A 5 -1.22 0.72 20.46
C ILE A 5 -2.68 1.11 20.77
N ARG A 6 -2.94 2.10 21.64
CA ARG A 6 -4.30 2.61 21.90
C ARG A 6 -4.73 3.76 20.97
N ARG A 7 -3.85 4.24 20.09
CA ARG A 7 -4.11 5.34 19.16
C ARG A 7 -4.21 4.96 17.69
N SER A 8 -3.94 3.72 17.31
CA SER A 8 -4.21 3.26 15.95
C SER A 8 -5.71 3.15 15.74
N SER A 9 -6.30 4.21 15.18
CA SER A 9 -7.64 4.14 14.61
C SER A 9 -7.64 3.10 13.48
N SER A 10 -8.80 2.53 13.17
CA SER A 10 -9.04 1.60 12.06
C SER A 10 -8.56 2.10 10.68
N LYS A 11 -8.06 3.35 10.58
CA LYS A 11 -7.41 3.94 9.41
C LYS A 11 -5.96 3.48 9.21
N THR A 12 -5.21 3.19 10.28
CA THR A 12 -3.86 2.60 10.16
C THR A 12 -3.97 1.13 9.75
N LEU A 13 -5.01 0.42 10.22
CA LEU A 13 -5.29 -0.98 9.86
C LEU A 13 -5.78 -1.16 8.41
N ILE A 14 -6.45 -0.16 7.83
CA ILE A 14 -6.86 -0.16 6.41
C ILE A 14 -5.70 0.26 5.49
N ALA A 15 -4.77 1.09 5.97
CA ALA A 15 -3.49 1.33 5.30
C ALA A 15 -2.53 0.12 5.40
N LEU A 16 -2.61 -0.64 6.51
CA LEU A 16 -1.85 -1.88 6.77
C LEU A 16 -2.34 -3.10 5.97
N SER A 17 -3.47 -3.02 5.26
CA SER A 17 -3.83 -4.00 4.23
C SER A 17 -2.85 -3.97 3.04
N GLY A 18 -2.03 -2.92 2.91
CA GLY A 18 -0.78 -2.90 2.15
C GLY A 18 0.37 -3.43 3.00
N ALA A 19 0.39 -4.75 3.24
CA ALA A 19 1.29 -5.46 4.14
C ALA A 19 2.78 -5.53 3.68
N LEU A 20 3.32 -4.42 3.18
CA LEU A 20 4.73 -4.28 2.85
C LEU A 20 5.43 -3.06 3.46
N VAL A 21 4.70 -2.04 3.90
CA VAL A 21 5.31 -0.81 4.44
C VAL A 21 5.20 -0.76 5.96
N ALA A 22 5.58 -1.86 6.62
CA ALA A 22 5.72 -1.91 8.08
C ALA A 22 7.16 -1.61 8.55
N LEU A 23 7.91 -0.81 7.78
CA LEU A 23 9.15 -0.15 8.22
C LEU A 23 9.47 1.09 7.34
N VAL A 24 8.48 1.96 7.14
CA VAL A 24 8.76 3.39 6.85
C VAL A 24 7.85 4.20 7.76
N ALA A 25 8.37 4.55 8.93
CA ALA A 25 7.84 5.62 9.76
C ALA A 25 9.02 6.52 10.12
N VAL A 26 9.27 7.50 9.26
CA VAL A 26 10.16 8.63 9.53
C VAL A 26 9.51 9.44 10.66
N GLY A 27 10.06 9.31 11.86
CA GLY A 27 9.86 10.27 12.95
C GLY A 27 11.09 11.16 13.04
N ALA A 28 11.00 12.28 13.76
CA ALA A 28 12.06 13.27 13.81
C ALA A 28 13.34 12.79 14.49
N VAL A 29 14.49 13.05 13.89
CA VAL A 29 15.79 12.58 14.34
C VAL A 29 16.81 13.75 14.01
N VAL A 30 17.98 13.90 14.66
CA VAL A 30 19.02 14.95 14.47
C VAL A 30 20.44 14.37 14.72
N ALA A 31 21.34 14.30 13.73
CA ALA A 31 22.79 14.10 13.95
C ALA A 31 23.63 14.22 12.68
N SER A 32 24.88 14.56 12.98
CA SER A 32 26.11 14.67 12.21
C SER A 32 26.65 13.35 11.67
N GLY A 33 27.23 13.44 10.47
CA GLY A 33 27.65 12.31 9.64
C GLY A 33 28.75 11.41 10.20
N SER A 34 28.75 10.19 9.70
CA SER A 34 29.86 9.24 9.81
C SER A 34 30.05 8.52 8.47
N ALA A 35 31.31 8.45 8.05
CA ALA A 35 31.77 7.82 6.82
C ALA A 35 31.36 6.34 6.74
N GLY A 36 30.80 5.93 5.59
CA GLY A 36 30.45 4.55 5.29
C GLY A 36 31.68 3.66 5.21
N GLY A 37 31.71 2.61 6.03
CA GLY A 37 32.64 1.50 5.88
C GLY A 37 32.01 0.39 5.05
N ALA A 38 32.77 -0.22 4.13
CA ALA A 38 32.33 -1.31 3.25
C ALA A 38 32.00 -2.65 3.95
N GLY A 39 31.82 -2.64 5.28
CA GLY A 39 31.56 -3.84 6.08
C GLY A 39 30.08 -4.04 6.38
N THR A 40 29.72 -5.26 6.78
CA THR A 40 28.42 -5.55 7.39
C THR A 40 28.51 -5.37 8.92
N PRO A 41 27.41 -5.07 9.61
CA PRO A 41 27.44 -4.93 11.06
C PRO A 41 27.55 -6.32 11.74
N PRO A 42 27.94 -6.40 13.03
CA PRO A 42 28.03 -7.69 13.71
C PRO A 42 26.66 -8.38 13.81
N ALA A 43 26.61 -9.71 13.74
CA ALA A 43 25.34 -10.43 13.92
C ALA A 43 24.75 -10.20 15.33
N LYS A 44 23.45 -9.92 15.41
CA LYS A 44 22.72 -9.81 16.70
C LYS A 44 21.25 -10.23 16.55
N PRO A 45 20.57 -10.61 17.65
CA PRO A 45 19.16 -10.98 17.61
C PRO A 45 18.29 -9.85 17.07
N LEU A 46 17.24 -10.19 16.30
CA LEU A 46 16.36 -9.19 15.66
C LEU A 46 15.82 -8.15 16.64
N ALA A 47 15.34 -8.60 17.81
CA ALA A 47 14.79 -7.67 18.79
C ALA A 47 15.83 -6.67 19.34
N GLN A 48 17.10 -7.07 19.39
CA GLN A 48 18.20 -6.19 19.76
C GLN A 48 18.52 -5.24 18.60
N ALA A 49 18.64 -5.75 17.37
CA ALA A 49 18.90 -4.91 16.19
C ALA A 49 17.87 -3.80 16.02
N VAL A 50 16.60 -4.14 16.19
CA VAL A 50 15.50 -3.16 16.15
C VAL A 50 15.55 -2.21 17.33
N ALA A 51 15.77 -2.67 18.57
CA ALA A 51 15.85 -1.77 19.72
C ALA A 51 17.02 -0.78 19.61
N ASP A 52 18.19 -1.26 19.19
CA ASP A 52 19.39 -0.45 19.02
C ASP A 52 19.20 0.61 17.92
N SER A 53 18.49 0.27 16.84
CA SER A 53 18.25 1.22 15.75
C SER A 53 17.42 2.44 16.21
N PHE A 54 16.60 2.29 17.24
CA PHE A 54 15.90 3.42 17.85
C PHE A 54 16.71 4.14 18.94
N ALA A 55 17.70 3.48 19.52
CA ALA A 55 18.60 4.07 20.52
C ALA A 55 19.80 4.79 19.88
N GLY A 56 20.00 4.59 18.58
CA GLY A 56 21.07 5.18 17.80
C GLY A 56 21.03 6.70 17.64
N PRO A 57 22.07 7.27 17.00
CA PRO A 57 22.13 8.68 16.68
C PRO A 57 20.88 9.10 15.95
N GLN A 58 20.38 10.26 16.33
CA GLN A 58 19.22 10.78 15.69
C GLN A 58 19.64 11.31 14.26
N ILE A 59 18.85 11.34 13.19
CA ILE A 59 19.16 11.90 11.83
C ILE A 59 18.22 13.06 11.36
N GLU A 60 18.76 14.23 11.00
CA GLU A 60 17.93 15.42 10.63
C GLU A 60 17.06 15.23 9.40
N GLY A 61 17.48 14.30 8.54
CA GLY A 61 16.81 13.91 7.33
C GLY A 61 17.63 12.89 6.57
N VAL A 62 17.06 12.45 5.46
CA VAL A 62 17.64 11.48 4.53
C VAL A 62 17.57 12.10 3.15
N SER A 63 18.69 12.09 2.44
CA SER A 63 18.72 12.28 0.99
C SER A 63 19.29 11.02 0.36
N ALA A 64 18.61 10.44 -0.62
CA ALA A 64 19.04 9.20 -1.25
C ALA A 64 18.83 9.21 -2.76
N ARG A 65 19.71 8.52 -3.48
CA ARG A 65 19.39 7.96 -4.79
C ARG A 65 18.76 6.60 -4.59
N ILE A 66 17.74 6.30 -5.39
CA ILE A 66 16.96 5.09 -5.25
C ILE A 66 16.80 4.36 -6.59
N ASN A 67 16.65 3.05 -6.49
CA ASN A 67 16.11 2.20 -7.54
C ASN A 67 14.68 1.77 -7.13
N PHE A 68 13.76 1.82 -8.09
CA PHE A 68 12.36 1.42 -7.94
C PHE A 68 12.05 0.27 -8.90
N THR A 69 11.72 -0.89 -8.37
CA THR A 69 11.30 -2.05 -9.16
C THR A 69 9.80 -2.15 -9.18
N ASN A 70 9.18 -2.29 -10.37
CA ASN A 70 7.78 -2.66 -10.50
C ASN A 70 7.59 -3.72 -11.61
N LYS A 71 7.34 -4.97 -11.18
CA LYS A 71 7.01 -6.10 -12.07
C LYS A 71 5.53 -6.48 -12.00
N LEU A 72 4.67 -5.64 -11.40
CA LEU A 72 3.25 -5.95 -11.20
C LEU A 72 2.39 -5.65 -12.42
N LEU A 73 2.59 -4.49 -13.03
CA LEU A 73 1.75 -3.99 -14.12
C LEU A 73 2.15 -4.54 -15.49
N PRO A 74 3.45 -4.71 -15.84
CA PRO A 74 3.84 -5.27 -17.13
C PRO A 74 3.33 -6.70 -17.32
N THR A 75 3.39 -7.52 -16.26
CA THR A 75 2.83 -8.88 -16.25
C THR A 75 1.32 -8.91 -16.40
N ALA A 76 0.66 -7.79 -16.12
CA ALA A 76 -0.78 -7.66 -16.19
C ALA A 76 -1.27 -7.21 -17.58
N GLY A 77 -0.35 -7.02 -18.53
CA GLY A 77 -0.65 -6.61 -19.90
C GLY A 77 -0.82 -5.10 -20.08
N PHE A 78 -0.51 -4.30 -19.05
CA PHE A 78 -0.41 -2.86 -19.21
C PHE A 78 0.90 -2.49 -19.89
N GLY A 79 0.80 -1.70 -20.96
CA GLY A 79 1.93 -1.04 -21.58
C GLY A 79 2.17 0.35 -20.98
N GLY A 80 3.41 0.79 -20.98
CA GLY A 80 3.83 2.11 -20.49
C GLY A 80 5.30 2.07 -20.13
N GLN A 81 5.99 3.18 -20.39
CA GLN A 81 7.43 3.27 -20.13
C GLN A 81 7.74 4.03 -18.84
N ASP A 82 6.75 4.68 -18.23
CA ASP A 82 6.95 5.50 -17.04
C ASP A 82 7.27 4.65 -15.79
N PRO A 83 7.83 5.28 -14.73
CA PRO A 83 8.26 4.57 -13.53
C PRO A 83 7.15 3.80 -12.81
N LEU A 84 5.90 4.27 -12.84
CA LEU A 84 4.79 3.56 -12.21
C LEU A 84 4.45 2.28 -12.96
N MET A 85 4.78 2.18 -14.25
CA MET A 85 4.52 0.99 -15.07
C MET A 85 5.67 -0.01 -15.01
N GLY A 86 6.90 0.42 -15.29
CA GLY A 86 8.05 -0.48 -15.46
C GLY A 86 9.06 -0.49 -14.31
N GLY A 87 8.93 0.43 -13.36
CA GLY A 87 10.03 0.76 -12.45
C GLY A 87 10.96 1.83 -13.05
N GLY A 88 11.98 2.21 -12.30
CA GLY A 88 12.90 3.28 -12.68
C GLY A 88 13.90 3.59 -11.58
N SER A 89 14.59 4.71 -11.69
CA SER A 89 15.48 5.23 -10.66
C SER A 89 15.08 6.64 -10.27
N GLY A 90 15.67 7.17 -9.19
CA GLY A 90 15.44 8.56 -8.87
C GLY A 90 15.96 8.96 -7.50
N ARG A 91 15.22 9.84 -6.83
CA ARG A 91 15.66 10.51 -5.61
C ARG A 91 14.59 10.46 -4.54
N LEU A 92 15.05 10.33 -3.30
CA LEU A 92 14.20 10.38 -2.12
C LEU A 92 14.76 11.39 -1.14
N TRP A 93 13.88 12.21 -0.60
CA TRP A 93 14.16 13.06 0.55
C TRP A 93 13.13 12.82 1.63
N ALA A 94 13.59 12.76 2.86
CA ALA A 94 12.72 12.72 4.03
C ALA A 94 13.32 13.60 5.12
N SER A 95 12.49 14.42 5.75
CA SER A 95 12.89 15.26 6.87
C SER A 95 12.37 14.71 8.18
N ASN A 96 12.98 15.16 9.27
CA ASN A 96 12.59 14.77 10.61
C ASN A 96 11.14 15.20 10.99
N ASN A 97 10.60 16.27 10.40
CA ASN A 97 9.21 16.70 10.64
C ASN A 97 8.15 15.82 9.95
N GLY A 98 8.56 14.82 9.15
CA GLY A 98 7.68 13.88 8.45
C GLY A 98 7.36 14.26 7.00
N ASP A 99 7.98 15.30 6.45
CA ASP A 99 7.86 15.60 5.02
C ASP A 99 8.68 14.60 4.20
N VAL A 100 8.15 14.19 3.05
CA VAL A 100 8.76 13.23 2.13
C VAL A 100 8.58 13.69 0.70
N ARG A 101 9.63 13.60 -0.10
CA ARG A 101 9.59 13.77 -1.55
C ARG A 101 10.23 12.57 -2.21
N ILE A 102 9.57 12.01 -3.21
CA ILE A 102 10.10 10.97 -4.08
C ILE A 102 9.99 11.46 -5.51
N GLU A 103 11.06 11.29 -6.26
CA GLU A 103 11.08 11.49 -7.70
C GLU A 103 11.55 10.21 -8.35
N LEU A 104 10.87 9.82 -9.42
CA LEU A 104 11.19 8.66 -10.20
C LEU A 104 11.25 9.04 -11.68
N GLN A 105 12.20 8.44 -12.36
CA GLN A 105 12.48 8.58 -13.77
C GLN A 105 12.71 7.19 -14.35
N SER A 106 12.34 7.00 -15.61
CA SER A 106 12.52 5.74 -16.31
C SER A 106 13.41 5.97 -17.53
N ASP A 107 14.42 5.12 -17.69
CA ASP A 107 15.30 5.15 -18.85
C ASP A 107 14.55 4.82 -20.15
N ALA A 108 13.42 4.13 -20.04
CA ALA A 108 12.57 3.80 -21.18
C ALA A 108 11.67 4.98 -21.62
N GLY A 109 11.70 6.11 -20.90
CA GLY A 109 10.88 7.29 -21.16
C GLY A 109 9.52 7.22 -20.46
N GLY A 110 8.47 7.79 -21.06
CA GLY A 110 7.12 7.78 -20.48
C GLY A 110 6.85 8.89 -19.46
N GLY A 111 7.86 9.63 -19.02
CA GLY A 111 7.70 10.81 -18.18
C GLY A 111 7.86 10.53 -16.68
N ASP A 112 8.32 11.55 -15.97
CA ASP A 112 8.67 11.45 -14.56
C ASP A 112 7.45 11.35 -13.64
N VAL A 113 7.67 10.78 -12.46
CA VAL A 113 6.69 10.69 -11.39
C VAL A 113 7.24 11.36 -10.16
N GLN A 114 6.44 12.22 -9.55
CA GLN A 114 6.82 12.90 -8.33
C GLN A 114 5.76 12.71 -7.26
N VAL A 115 6.17 12.36 -6.05
CA VAL A 115 5.30 12.24 -4.87
C VAL A 115 5.82 13.19 -3.81
N VAL A 116 4.93 13.98 -3.21
CA VAL A 116 5.26 14.82 -2.07
C VAL A 116 4.20 14.65 -0.99
N ALA A 117 4.65 14.27 0.20
CA ALA A 117 3.90 14.37 1.43
C ALA A 117 4.49 15.51 2.25
N SER A 118 3.70 16.54 2.54
CA SER A 118 4.13 17.59 3.45
C SER A 118 2.97 18.10 4.28
N GLY A 119 3.19 18.22 5.59
CA GLY A 119 2.15 18.55 6.56
C GLY A 119 0.96 17.57 6.51
N ASP A 120 -0.21 18.07 6.09
CA ASP A 120 -1.43 17.28 5.94
C ASP A 120 -1.77 16.95 4.48
N THR A 121 -0.90 17.28 3.54
CA THR A 121 -1.12 17.08 2.12
C THR A 121 -0.23 15.98 1.58
N LEU A 122 -0.81 15.09 0.75
CA LEU A 122 -0.09 14.15 -0.09
C LEU A 122 -0.53 14.39 -1.53
N TRP A 123 0.42 14.54 -2.44
CA TRP A 123 0.13 14.57 -3.86
C TRP A 123 1.13 13.76 -4.67
N LEU A 124 0.67 13.29 -5.83
CA LEU A 124 1.46 12.63 -6.86
C LEU A 124 1.25 13.39 -8.17
N TYR A 125 2.33 13.84 -8.79
CA TYR A 125 2.33 14.34 -10.15
C TYR A 125 2.82 13.23 -11.09
N HIS A 126 2.05 12.98 -12.14
CA HIS A 126 2.36 12.03 -13.19
C HIS A 126 2.55 12.78 -14.51
N ALA A 127 3.80 12.94 -14.94
CA ALA A 127 4.15 13.78 -16.07
C ALA A 127 3.57 13.29 -17.39
N ALA A 128 3.52 11.96 -17.61
CA ALA A 128 2.96 11.36 -18.84
C ALA A 128 1.56 11.89 -19.15
N SER A 129 0.73 11.98 -18.10
CA SER A 129 -0.67 12.42 -18.19
C SER A 129 -0.88 13.89 -17.81
N ASN A 130 0.20 14.64 -17.51
CA ASN A 130 0.17 15.98 -16.91
C ASN A 130 -0.91 16.11 -15.82
N THR A 131 -0.94 15.18 -14.85
CA THR A 131 -2.01 15.10 -13.84
C THR A 131 -1.44 15.03 -12.43
N VAL A 132 -2.00 15.85 -11.54
CA VAL A 132 -1.75 15.85 -10.09
C VAL A 132 -2.90 15.14 -9.39
N TYR A 133 -2.60 14.06 -8.71
CA TYR A 133 -3.51 13.39 -7.78
C TYR A 133 -3.22 13.90 -6.38
N ARG A 134 -4.21 14.51 -5.71
CA ARG A 134 -4.01 15.12 -4.39
C ARG A 134 -4.97 14.55 -3.36
N THR A 135 -4.52 14.42 -2.12
CA THR A 135 -5.39 14.13 -0.99
C THR A 135 -4.94 14.86 0.26
N THR A 136 -5.85 15.00 1.21
CA THR A 136 -5.55 15.48 2.57
C THR A 136 -5.54 14.30 3.53
N MET A 137 -4.45 14.18 4.28
CA MET A 137 -4.31 13.26 5.38
C MET A 137 -5.00 13.86 6.60
N ALA A 138 -5.83 13.07 7.29
CA ALA A 138 -6.49 13.59 8.49
C ALA A 138 -5.42 13.90 9.55
N PRO A 139 -5.47 15.09 10.20
CA PRO A 139 -4.52 15.41 11.25
C PRO A 139 -4.64 14.37 12.37
N GLU A 140 -3.49 13.84 12.81
CA GLU A 140 -3.46 12.94 13.94
C GLU A 140 -4.07 13.62 15.17
N LYS A 141 -4.96 12.92 15.88
CA LYS A 141 -5.32 13.36 17.22
C LYS A 141 -4.09 13.18 18.11
N LYS A 142 -3.42 14.29 18.44
CA LYS A 142 -2.44 14.33 19.53
C LYS A 142 -3.17 14.04 20.84
N ASP A 143 -3.36 12.79 21.28
CA ASP A 143 -4.04 12.53 22.57
C ASP A 143 -3.23 12.95 23.82
N LYS A 144 -2.90 14.21 24.07
CA LYS A 144 -2.50 14.71 25.43
C LYS A 144 -1.63 13.79 26.34
N ALA A 145 -0.74 12.99 25.77
CA ALA A 145 0.24 12.12 26.40
C ALA A 145 1.37 12.06 25.37
N ASP A 146 2.59 12.52 25.62
CA ASP A 146 3.35 12.60 26.87
C ASP A 146 4.28 13.82 26.75
N LYS A 147 4.53 14.57 27.83
CA LYS A 147 5.53 15.66 27.86
C LYS A 147 6.93 15.17 28.27
N GLY A 148 7.16 13.86 28.34
CA GLY A 148 8.47 13.26 28.56
C GLY A 148 9.17 12.95 27.24
N ALA A 149 10.49 13.16 27.19
CA ALA A 149 11.34 12.71 26.10
C ALA A 149 11.03 11.22 25.79
N LYS A 150 10.66 10.92 24.53
CA LYS A 150 10.28 9.56 24.12
C LYS A 150 11.52 8.66 24.18
N MET A 151 11.67 7.89 25.25
CA MET A 151 12.72 6.88 25.35
C MET A 151 12.59 5.84 24.23
N PRO A 152 13.72 5.33 23.67
CA PRO A 152 13.71 4.22 22.72
C PRO A 152 12.95 2.99 23.26
N PRO A 153 12.31 2.18 22.39
CA PRO A 153 11.70 0.92 22.78
C PRO A 153 12.73 -0.01 23.44
N THR A 154 12.34 -0.64 24.55
CA THR A 154 13.14 -1.71 25.13
C THR A 154 13.08 -2.97 24.27
N VAL A 155 14.13 -3.78 24.31
CA VAL A 155 14.19 -5.10 23.66
C VAL A 155 12.99 -5.97 24.05
N ALA A 156 12.55 -5.91 25.31
CA ALA A 156 11.38 -6.65 25.78
C ALA A 156 10.07 -6.20 25.11
N ALA A 157 9.93 -4.90 24.82
CA ALA A 157 8.79 -4.38 24.08
C ALA A 157 8.81 -4.83 22.62
N VAL A 158 9.98 -4.78 21.97
CA VAL A 158 10.16 -5.29 20.60
C VAL A 158 9.84 -6.78 20.53
N LYS A 159 10.36 -7.60 21.46
CA LYS A 159 10.05 -9.04 21.53
C LYS A 159 8.55 -9.31 21.66
N ARG A 160 7.79 -8.44 22.33
CA ARG A 160 6.33 -8.59 22.45
C ARG A 160 5.66 -8.41 21.09
N VAL A 161 6.00 -7.35 20.38
CA VAL A 161 5.48 -7.09 19.03
C VAL A 161 5.86 -8.20 18.05
N LEU A 162 7.10 -8.67 18.09
CA LEU A 162 7.55 -9.78 17.24
C LEU A 162 6.83 -11.10 17.55
N ARG A 163 6.45 -11.35 18.81
CA ARG A 163 5.63 -12.53 19.17
C ARG A 163 4.20 -12.41 18.65
N GLU A 164 3.60 -11.23 18.74
CA GLU A 164 2.28 -10.96 18.17
C GLU A 164 2.30 -11.11 16.65
N LEU A 165 3.27 -10.52 15.95
CA LEU A 165 3.46 -10.75 14.52
C LEU A 165 3.71 -12.23 14.20
N GLY A 166 4.43 -12.91 15.09
CA GLY A 166 4.74 -14.33 15.03
C GLY A 166 3.52 -15.27 15.04
N SER A 167 2.31 -14.81 15.39
CA SER A 167 1.11 -15.66 15.27
C SER A 167 0.71 -15.92 13.82
N ASP A 168 0.90 -14.91 12.96
CA ASP A 168 0.37 -14.92 11.59
C ASP A 168 1.48 -14.96 10.52
N ALA A 169 2.71 -14.58 10.89
CA ALA A 169 3.86 -14.55 10.01
C ALA A 169 5.09 -15.20 10.64
N THR A 170 5.96 -15.75 9.80
CA THR A 170 7.34 -16.08 10.15
C THR A 170 8.18 -14.82 9.94
N VAL A 171 8.98 -14.47 10.94
CA VAL A 171 9.93 -13.36 10.88
C VAL A 171 11.32 -13.95 11.05
N SER A 172 12.23 -13.67 10.11
CA SER A 172 13.61 -14.13 10.22
C SER A 172 14.34 -13.44 11.37
N GLY A 173 15.58 -13.87 11.65
CA GLY A 173 16.51 -13.04 12.43
C GLY A 173 16.91 -11.77 11.68
N ALA A 174 17.64 -10.88 12.35
CA ALA A 174 18.33 -9.79 11.68
C ALA A 174 19.56 -10.37 10.95
N VAL A 175 19.59 -10.18 9.64
CA VAL A 175 20.68 -10.60 8.75
C VAL A 175 21.58 -9.38 8.52
N PRO A 176 22.87 -9.42 8.91
CA PRO A 176 23.82 -8.39 8.54
C PRO A 176 23.91 -8.21 7.02
N ASP A 177 23.87 -6.96 6.57
CA ASP A 177 23.88 -6.56 5.17
C ASP A 177 24.66 -5.25 5.01
N ASN A 178 24.87 -4.81 3.77
CA ASN A 178 25.36 -3.48 3.44
C ASN A 178 24.58 -2.94 2.23
N VAL A 179 23.85 -1.84 2.42
CA VAL A 179 23.02 -1.22 1.37
C VAL A 179 23.47 0.22 1.19
N ALA A 180 23.71 0.64 -0.06
CA ALA A 180 24.20 1.98 -0.37
C ALA A 180 25.48 2.39 0.41
N GLY A 181 26.37 1.43 0.68
CA GLY A 181 27.59 1.65 1.46
C GLY A 181 27.36 1.75 2.98
N GLN A 182 26.13 1.54 3.47
CA GLN A 182 25.79 1.59 4.89
C GLN A 182 25.65 0.19 5.49
N PRO A 183 26.36 -0.12 6.61
CA PRO A 183 26.11 -1.32 7.38
C PRO A 183 24.64 -1.40 7.80
N ALA A 184 23.98 -2.50 7.47
CA ALA A 184 22.53 -2.62 7.60
C ALA A 184 22.11 -3.97 8.21
N TYR A 185 20.88 -4.03 8.70
CA TYR A 185 20.22 -5.30 9.01
C TYR A 185 19.01 -5.47 8.10
N SER A 186 18.82 -6.69 7.59
CA SER A 186 17.63 -7.10 6.86
C SER A 186 16.82 -8.11 7.66
N THR A 187 15.50 -8.05 7.54
CA THR A 187 14.59 -9.08 8.05
C THR A 187 13.54 -9.41 7.00
N ARG A 188 13.22 -10.70 6.88
CA ARG A 188 12.16 -11.22 6.03
C ARG A 188 10.92 -11.56 6.84
N ILE A 189 9.75 -11.13 6.36
CA ILE A 189 8.43 -11.39 6.93
C ILE A 189 7.63 -12.20 5.93
N GLN A 190 7.15 -13.38 6.32
CA GLN A 190 6.42 -14.29 5.43
C GLN A 190 5.11 -14.75 6.08
N PRO A 191 3.95 -14.69 5.39
CA PRO A 191 2.71 -15.25 5.92
C PRO A 191 2.85 -16.76 6.20
N LYS A 192 2.44 -17.22 7.38
CA LYS A 192 2.48 -18.66 7.75
C LYS A 192 1.42 -19.50 7.03
N ALA A 193 0.23 -18.92 6.87
CA ALA A 193 -0.91 -19.57 6.24
C ALA A 193 -1.77 -18.53 5.52
N ASN A 194 -2.53 -18.99 4.52
CA ASN A 194 -3.45 -18.14 3.75
C ASN A 194 -2.79 -16.86 3.18
N GLY A 195 -1.52 -16.93 2.79
CA GLY A 195 -0.78 -15.77 2.26
C GLY A 195 -1.14 -15.39 0.83
N GLY A 196 -2.04 -16.13 0.17
CA GLY A 196 -2.40 -15.85 -1.23
C GLY A 196 -1.24 -16.01 -2.20
N LEU A 197 -1.01 -15.04 -3.08
CA LEU A 197 0.15 -15.00 -3.96
C LEU A 197 1.35 -14.26 -3.35
N ILE A 198 1.25 -13.77 -2.11
CA ILE A 198 2.37 -13.10 -1.43
C ILE A 198 3.33 -14.17 -0.87
N GLY A 199 4.60 -14.06 -1.24
CA GLY A 199 5.70 -14.90 -0.78
C GLY A 199 6.44 -14.33 0.41
N GLY A 200 6.42 -13.00 0.58
CA GLY A 200 6.98 -12.32 1.74
C GLY A 200 7.41 -10.89 1.44
N ALA A 201 7.96 -10.25 2.46
CA ALA A 201 8.48 -8.91 2.44
C ALA A 201 9.87 -8.89 3.08
N ASP A 202 10.81 -8.19 2.46
CA ASP A 202 12.08 -7.87 3.10
C ASP A 202 12.08 -6.39 3.49
N VAL A 203 12.57 -6.12 4.69
CA VAL A 203 12.87 -4.77 5.12
C VAL A 203 14.29 -4.69 5.61
N THR A 204 15.02 -3.69 5.12
CA THR A 204 16.41 -3.44 5.45
C THR A 204 16.57 -2.02 5.99
N TRP A 205 17.27 -1.88 7.11
CA TRP A 205 17.50 -0.60 7.78
C TRP A 205 18.97 -0.43 8.16
N ASP A 206 19.40 0.82 8.22
CA ASP A 206 20.73 1.21 8.69
C ASP A 206 20.96 0.73 10.13
N ALA A 207 22.10 0.09 10.38
CA ALA A 207 22.39 -0.53 11.67
C ALA A 207 22.64 0.48 12.78
N ALA A 208 23.04 1.71 12.45
CA ALA A 208 23.41 2.74 13.41
C ALA A 208 22.22 3.60 13.82
N ASN A 209 21.39 4.05 12.88
CA ASN A 209 20.34 5.04 13.10
C ASN A 209 18.92 4.55 12.71
N GLY A 210 18.82 3.36 12.10
CA GLY A 210 17.52 2.76 11.77
C GLY A 210 16.81 3.34 10.55
N ALA A 211 17.47 4.19 9.75
CA ALA A 211 16.91 4.68 8.50
C ALA A 211 16.54 3.49 7.58
N PRO A 212 15.34 3.48 6.97
CA PRO A 212 14.97 2.45 6.01
C PRO A 212 15.81 2.61 4.74
N LEU A 213 16.48 1.53 4.33
CA LEU A 213 17.35 1.51 3.15
C LEU A 213 16.74 0.72 2.00
N ARG A 214 15.95 -0.31 2.28
CA ARG A 214 15.25 -1.11 1.27
C ARG A 214 13.95 -1.70 1.80
N VAL A 215 12.95 -1.72 0.95
CA VAL A 215 11.72 -2.50 1.15
C VAL A 215 11.39 -3.24 -0.14
N ALA A 216 11.12 -4.54 -0.05
CA ALA A 216 10.87 -5.41 -1.20
C ALA A 216 9.72 -6.40 -0.97
N VAL A 217 8.82 -6.56 -1.95
CA VAL A 217 7.78 -7.63 -1.99
C VAL A 217 8.25 -8.75 -2.89
N PHE A 218 7.97 -9.97 -2.46
CA PHE A 218 8.15 -11.17 -3.26
C PHE A 218 6.81 -11.83 -3.52
N ALA A 219 6.58 -12.23 -4.77
CA ALA A 219 5.52 -13.17 -5.07
C ALA A 219 5.87 -14.57 -4.55
N ARG A 220 4.86 -15.39 -4.27
CA ARG A 220 5.06 -16.75 -3.78
C ARG A 220 5.85 -17.57 -4.79
N GLY A 221 6.92 -18.22 -4.31
CA GLY A 221 7.80 -19.04 -5.14
C GLY A 221 8.83 -18.24 -5.95
N GLN A 222 8.88 -16.91 -5.80
CA GLN A 222 9.89 -16.07 -6.46
C GLN A 222 10.98 -15.63 -5.47
N ASN A 223 12.21 -15.60 -5.97
CA ASN A 223 13.39 -15.12 -5.22
C ASN A 223 13.69 -13.65 -5.52
N ASP A 224 13.31 -13.15 -6.70
CA ASP A 224 13.45 -11.75 -7.05
C ASP A 224 12.24 -10.94 -6.60
N PRO A 225 12.42 -9.66 -6.22
CA PRO A 225 11.30 -8.81 -5.86
C PRO A 225 10.43 -8.48 -7.08
N VAL A 226 9.13 -8.41 -6.85
CA VAL A 226 8.13 -7.96 -7.82
C VAL A 226 7.75 -6.49 -7.64
N LEU A 227 8.09 -5.92 -6.49
CA LEU A 227 7.96 -4.50 -6.18
C LEU A 227 9.02 -4.17 -5.13
N ALA A 228 9.85 -3.15 -5.36
CA ALA A 228 10.85 -2.75 -4.38
C ALA A 228 11.22 -1.27 -4.51
N ILE A 229 11.67 -0.69 -3.40
CA ILE A 229 12.41 0.58 -3.35
C ILE A 229 13.71 0.32 -2.58
N GLU A 230 14.83 0.72 -3.16
CA GLU A 230 16.16 0.45 -2.62
C GLU A 230 17.05 1.68 -2.78
N ALA A 231 17.72 2.10 -1.70
CA ALA A 231 18.74 3.12 -1.75
C ALA A 231 19.99 2.60 -2.47
N THR A 232 20.51 3.38 -3.41
CA THR A 232 21.77 3.11 -4.10
C THR A 232 22.89 4.03 -3.63
N ASP A 233 22.52 5.20 -3.10
CA ASP A 233 23.40 6.16 -2.44
C ASP A 233 22.58 6.88 -1.36
N VAL A 234 23.14 7.10 -0.17
CA VAL A 234 22.41 7.69 0.96
C VAL A 234 23.27 8.63 1.78
N SER A 235 22.69 9.75 2.15
CA SER A 235 23.26 10.74 3.05
C SER A 235 22.28 11.07 4.18
N PHE A 236 22.83 11.14 5.39
CA PHE A 236 22.09 11.50 6.59
C PHE A 236 22.47 12.91 7.01
N GLY A 237 21.48 13.78 7.15
CA GLY A 237 21.69 15.19 7.47
C GLY A 237 20.45 16.03 7.19
N ALA A 238 20.52 17.32 7.53
CA ALA A 238 19.41 18.25 7.31
C ALA A 238 19.02 18.27 5.83
N VAL A 239 17.72 18.19 5.57
CA VAL A 239 17.17 18.43 4.24
C VAL A 239 16.61 19.85 4.25
N ASP A 240 17.03 20.66 3.27
CA ASP A 240 16.48 22.00 3.08
C ASP A 240 14.95 21.93 2.92
N PRO A 241 14.16 22.65 3.73
CA PRO A 241 12.70 22.68 3.61
C PRO A 241 12.20 23.03 2.20
N ALA A 242 12.96 23.83 1.44
CA ALA A 242 12.63 24.17 0.05
C ALA A 242 12.55 22.96 -0.88
N VAL A 243 13.15 21.81 -0.51
CA VAL A 243 13.01 20.54 -1.24
C VAL A 243 11.56 20.05 -1.24
N PHE A 244 10.75 20.39 -0.24
CA PHE A 244 9.36 19.96 -0.14
C PHE A 244 8.37 21.00 -0.70
N GLU A 245 8.80 22.24 -0.91
CA GLU A 245 8.00 23.34 -1.46
C GLU A 245 7.88 23.27 -2.99
N VAL A 246 7.43 22.12 -3.51
CA VAL A 246 7.29 21.91 -4.95
C VAL A 246 5.91 22.29 -5.41
N THR A 247 5.86 23.08 -6.48
CA THR A 247 4.62 23.41 -7.18
C THR A 247 4.56 22.58 -8.46
N PRO A 248 3.51 21.76 -8.69
CA PRO A 248 3.34 21.07 -9.95
C PRO A 248 3.10 22.07 -11.10
N PRO A 249 3.24 21.67 -12.37
CA PRO A 249 3.00 22.56 -13.50
C PRO A 249 1.63 23.24 -13.44
N ALA A 250 1.57 24.53 -13.79
CA ALA A 250 0.36 25.33 -13.65
C ALA A 250 -0.80 24.87 -14.56
N ASP A 251 -0.47 24.20 -15.67
CA ASP A 251 -1.41 23.60 -16.61
C ASP A 251 -1.76 22.14 -16.29
N ALA A 252 -1.20 21.58 -15.20
CA ALA A 252 -1.48 20.22 -14.80
C ALA A 252 -2.95 20.05 -14.37
N LYS A 253 -3.55 18.96 -14.84
CA LYS A 253 -4.89 18.57 -14.42
C LYS A 253 -4.88 18.12 -12.97
N VAL A 254 -5.74 18.66 -12.12
CA VAL A 254 -5.83 18.24 -10.71
C VAL A 254 -7.01 17.28 -10.49
N GLU A 255 -6.73 16.14 -9.87
CA GLU A 255 -7.69 15.13 -9.45
C GLU A 255 -7.63 14.97 -7.93
N GLU A 256 -8.68 15.41 -7.24
CA GLU A 256 -8.80 15.28 -5.78
C GLU A 256 -9.23 13.87 -5.41
N LEU A 257 -8.29 13.11 -4.85
CA LEU A 257 -8.54 11.81 -4.26
C LEU A 257 -9.28 12.00 -2.93
N SER A 258 -10.54 11.59 -2.92
CA SER A 258 -11.28 11.42 -1.67
C SER A 258 -10.59 10.34 -0.83
N PRO A 259 -10.28 10.58 0.45
CA PRO A 259 -9.70 9.54 1.29
C PRO A 259 -10.61 8.32 1.30
N ALA A 260 -10.14 7.19 0.74
CA ALA A 260 -10.81 5.92 0.89
C ALA A 260 -10.90 5.64 2.39
N ALA A 261 -12.12 5.60 2.93
CA ALA A 261 -12.44 5.59 4.36
C ALA A 261 -12.23 6.91 5.13
N GLN A 262 -12.81 8.01 4.65
CA GLN A 262 -13.51 8.88 5.60
C GLN A 262 -14.72 8.11 6.15
N SER A 263 -14.53 7.49 7.32
CA SER A 263 -15.57 7.48 8.34
C SER A 263 -16.05 8.94 8.46
N THR A 264 -17.16 9.24 7.78
CA THR A 264 -17.81 10.55 7.81
C THR A 264 -17.77 11.06 9.24
N LYS A 265 -17.14 12.22 9.49
CA LYS A 265 -17.29 12.94 10.74
C LYS A 265 -18.80 13.10 10.95
N LEU A 266 -19.37 12.32 11.86
CA LEU A 266 -20.73 12.52 12.31
C LEU A 266 -20.77 13.93 12.91
N LYS A 267 -21.70 14.76 12.45
CA LYS A 267 -22.09 15.95 13.20
C LYS A 267 -22.31 15.51 14.65
N LYS A 268 -21.70 16.22 15.62
CA LYS A 268 -21.90 15.98 17.06
C LYS A 268 -23.39 15.77 17.31
N GLY A 269 -23.80 14.58 17.76
CA GLY A 269 -25.18 14.27 18.15
C GLY A 269 -25.85 13.06 17.48
N LYS A 270 -25.36 12.54 16.34
CA LYS A 270 -25.89 11.29 15.76
C LYS A 270 -24.96 10.11 16.05
N LYS A 271 -25.44 9.09 16.76
CA LYS A 271 -24.75 7.80 16.93
C LYS A 271 -24.36 7.24 15.54
N PRO A 272 -23.17 6.65 15.35
CA PRO A 272 -22.88 5.92 14.12
C PRO A 272 -23.95 4.87 13.92
N ALA A 273 -24.60 4.86 12.76
CA ALA A 273 -25.46 3.75 12.38
C ALA A 273 -24.62 2.48 12.46
N ARG A 274 -25.10 1.48 13.20
CA ARG A 274 -24.42 0.18 13.28
C ARG A 274 -24.21 -0.34 11.85
N PRO A 275 -23.03 -0.88 11.52
CA PRO A 275 -22.82 -1.48 10.21
C PRO A 275 -23.86 -2.61 10.00
N ILE A 276 -24.47 -2.64 8.82
CA ILE A 276 -25.43 -3.68 8.46
C ILE A 276 -24.62 -4.90 8.05
N THR A 277 -24.60 -5.92 8.90
CA THR A 277 -23.81 -7.15 8.71
C THR A 277 -24.72 -8.36 8.56
N GLY A 278 -24.26 -9.34 7.78
CA GLY A 278 -24.98 -10.57 7.50
C GLY A 278 -25.86 -10.48 6.26
N LEU A 279 -25.99 -11.61 5.54
CA LEU A 279 -26.64 -11.65 4.22
C LEU A 279 -28.08 -11.12 4.27
N ARG A 280 -28.90 -11.60 5.21
CA ARG A 280 -30.32 -11.21 5.28
C ARG A 280 -30.50 -9.71 5.48
N ALA A 281 -29.69 -9.10 6.35
CA ALA A 281 -29.77 -7.68 6.65
C ALA A 281 -29.22 -6.84 5.48
N ALA A 282 -28.12 -7.27 4.86
CA ALA A 282 -27.57 -6.62 3.67
C ALA A 282 -28.56 -6.68 2.50
N GLN A 283 -29.17 -7.84 2.24
CA GLN A 283 -30.17 -8.03 1.20
C GLN A 283 -31.40 -7.15 1.40
N ALA A 284 -31.89 -7.03 2.64
CA ALA A 284 -33.06 -6.18 2.93
C ALA A 284 -32.78 -4.68 2.75
N ALA A 285 -31.50 -4.27 2.81
CA ALA A 285 -31.11 -2.85 2.76
C ALA A 285 -30.44 -2.43 1.44
N ALA A 286 -30.04 -3.39 0.60
CA ALA A 286 -29.44 -3.16 -0.70
C ALA A 286 -30.54 -2.83 -1.75
N PRO A 287 -30.25 -1.92 -2.70
CA PRO A 287 -31.17 -1.61 -3.79
C PRO A 287 -31.11 -2.62 -4.96
N PHE A 288 -30.49 -3.78 -4.74
CA PHE A 288 -30.29 -4.85 -5.72
C PHE A 288 -30.32 -6.23 -5.04
N THR A 289 -30.48 -7.28 -5.82
CA THR A 289 -30.31 -8.67 -5.35
C THR A 289 -28.83 -8.93 -5.08
N VAL A 290 -28.50 -9.32 -3.84
CA VAL A 290 -27.13 -9.54 -3.39
C VAL A 290 -26.68 -10.94 -3.79
N SER A 291 -25.59 -11.03 -4.54
CA SER A 291 -24.99 -12.31 -4.92
C SER A 291 -23.90 -12.73 -3.94
N ALA A 292 -24.31 -13.52 -2.93
CA ALA A 292 -23.40 -14.02 -1.92
C ALA A 292 -23.56 -15.54 -1.75
N PRO A 293 -23.09 -16.39 -2.68
CA PRO A 293 -23.11 -17.84 -2.49
C PRO A 293 -22.39 -18.27 -1.20
N ALA A 294 -22.69 -19.47 -0.68
CA ALA A 294 -22.04 -19.99 0.53
C ALA A 294 -20.54 -20.30 0.29
N LYS A 295 -20.18 -20.62 -0.95
CA LYS A 295 -18.81 -20.81 -1.42
C LYS A 295 -18.61 -20.08 -2.75
N LEU A 296 -17.41 -19.55 -2.97
CA LEU A 296 -17.00 -18.92 -4.22
C LEU A 296 -15.56 -19.32 -4.54
N ALA A 297 -15.32 -19.86 -5.74
CA ALA A 297 -14.02 -20.42 -6.13
C ALA A 297 -13.42 -21.36 -5.06
N GLY A 298 -14.23 -22.26 -4.50
CA GLY A 298 -13.82 -23.20 -3.46
C GLY A 298 -13.72 -22.61 -2.04
N GLN A 299 -13.75 -21.28 -1.88
CA GLN A 299 -13.62 -20.62 -0.58
C GLN A 299 -14.98 -20.40 0.09
N LYS A 300 -15.07 -20.65 1.41
CA LYS A 300 -16.30 -20.39 2.19
C LYS A 300 -16.48 -18.89 2.43
N ARG A 301 -17.73 -18.42 2.35
CA ARG A 301 -18.10 -17.05 2.72
C ARG A 301 -17.84 -16.81 4.21
N THR A 302 -17.12 -15.75 4.54
CA THR A 302 -16.75 -15.37 5.92
C THR A 302 -17.49 -14.15 6.42
N SER A 303 -17.79 -13.17 5.55
CA SER A 303 -18.57 -12.00 5.95
C SER A 303 -19.41 -11.43 4.80
N VAL A 304 -20.51 -10.78 5.18
CA VAL A 304 -21.31 -9.92 4.31
C VAL A 304 -21.54 -8.62 5.05
N MET A 305 -21.24 -7.48 4.43
CA MET A 305 -21.43 -6.16 5.02
C MET A 305 -21.94 -5.18 3.97
N LEU A 306 -22.95 -4.39 4.33
CA LEU A 306 -23.34 -3.23 3.53
C LEU A 306 -22.58 -1.99 4.01
N VAL A 307 -21.95 -1.31 3.06
CA VAL A 307 -21.19 -0.07 3.25
C VAL A 307 -21.80 1.05 2.41
N GLY A 308 -21.41 2.29 2.72
CA GLY A 308 -21.92 3.47 2.04
C GLY A 308 -23.27 3.98 2.58
N ARG A 309 -23.81 5.02 1.95
CA ARG A 309 -25.07 5.69 2.34
C ARG A 309 -25.83 6.18 1.11
N GLY A 310 -27.15 6.33 1.28
CA GLY A 310 -28.03 6.84 0.23
C GLY A 310 -27.97 5.96 -1.03
N ALA A 311 -27.78 6.59 -2.18
CA ALA A 311 -27.65 5.91 -3.48
C ALA A 311 -26.27 5.23 -3.70
N LYS A 312 -25.27 5.50 -2.85
CA LYS A 312 -23.91 4.94 -2.95
C LYS A 312 -23.71 3.73 -2.02
N LYS A 313 -24.74 2.92 -1.84
CA LYS A 313 -24.64 1.68 -1.06
C LYS A 313 -23.92 0.61 -1.88
N SER A 314 -23.05 -0.13 -1.22
CA SER A 314 -22.38 -1.30 -1.79
C SER A 314 -22.42 -2.45 -0.79
N VAL A 315 -22.49 -3.67 -1.28
CA VAL A 315 -22.34 -4.86 -0.45
C VAL A 315 -20.94 -5.41 -0.67
N VAL A 316 -20.24 -5.70 0.42
CA VAL A 316 -18.93 -6.32 0.44
C VAL A 316 -19.09 -7.72 1.00
N VAL A 317 -18.70 -8.72 0.22
CA VAL A 317 -18.72 -10.13 0.58
C VAL A 317 -17.30 -10.65 0.60
N SER A 318 -16.87 -11.27 1.70
CA SER A 318 -15.54 -11.87 1.82
C SER A 318 -15.65 -13.38 1.88
N TYR A 319 -14.70 -14.04 1.23
CA TYR A 319 -14.53 -15.48 1.15
C TYR A 319 -13.12 -15.85 1.58
N GLY A 320 -12.97 -16.99 2.25
CA GLY A 320 -11.68 -17.44 2.76
C GLY A 320 -11.17 -16.61 3.94
N LYS A 321 -9.91 -16.85 4.32
CA LYS A 321 -9.24 -16.21 5.46
C LYS A 321 -7.92 -15.61 4.96
N GLY A 322 -7.40 -14.62 5.70
CA GLY A 322 -6.09 -14.04 5.43
C GLY A 322 -5.98 -13.37 4.06
N LEU A 323 -4.75 -13.20 3.58
CA LEU A 323 -4.42 -12.50 2.34
C LEU A 323 -4.89 -13.25 1.09
N GLY A 324 -4.98 -14.57 1.17
CA GLY A 324 -5.48 -15.43 0.08
C GLY A 324 -6.99 -15.48 -0.05
N GLY A 325 -7.73 -14.69 0.73
CA GLY A 325 -9.17 -14.54 0.60
C GLY A 325 -9.58 -13.80 -0.68
N ILE A 326 -10.84 -13.97 -1.07
CA ILE A 326 -11.47 -13.22 -2.15
C ILE A 326 -12.49 -12.25 -1.55
N THR A 327 -12.45 -11.00 -1.99
CA THR A 327 -13.46 -9.99 -1.65
C THR A 327 -14.23 -9.60 -2.91
N VAL A 328 -15.56 -9.58 -2.80
CA VAL A 328 -16.48 -9.15 -3.84
C VAL A 328 -17.15 -7.87 -3.36
N MET A 329 -17.09 -6.82 -4.17
CA MET A 329 -17.86 -5.60 -3.98
C MET A 329 -18.96 -5.52 -5.02
N GLU A 330 -20.19 -5.35 -4.56
CA GLU A 330 -21.40 -5.24 -5.36
C GLU A 330 -21.97 -3.83 -5.22
N SER A 331 -22.29 -3.18 -6.34
CA SER A 331 -22.93 -1.86 -6.34
C SER A 331 -23.84 -1.71 -7.55
N VAL A 332 -24.80 -0.78 -7.49
CA VAL A 332 -25.60 -0.42 -8.66
C VAL A 332 -24.68 0.03 -9.79
N ALA A 333 -24.83 -0.55 -10.97
CA ALA A 333 -24.05 -0.17 -12.15
C ALA A 333 -24.46 1.23 -12.61
N THR A 334 -23.47 2.02 -13.01
CA THR A 334 -23.65 3.35 -13.60
C THR A 334 -23.42 3.28 -15.11
N LYS A 335 -23.72 4.36 -15.84
CA LYS A 335 -23.42 4.46 -17.28
C LYS A 335 -21.92 4.27 -17.59
N ALA A 336 -21.04 4.59 -16.64
CA ALA A 336 -19.60 4.39 -16.78
C ALA A 336 -19.17 2.92 -16.64
N ASP A 337 -20.06 2.05 -16.15
CA ASP A 337 -19.81 0.62 -15.92
C ASP A 337 -20.38 -0.27 -17.04
N ALA A 338 -20.91 0.34 -18.11
CA ALA A 338 -21.31 -0.40 -19.30
C ALA A 338 -20.07 -1.10 -19.90
N PRO A 339 -20.20 -2.34 -20.39
CA PRO A 339 -19.11 -3.01 -21.09
C PRO A 339 -18.61 -2.06 -22.17
N ALA A 340 -17.30 -1.82 -22.22
CA ALA A 340 -16.69 -1.04 -23.28
C ALA A 340 -16.93 -1.79 -24.59
N ALA A 341 -18.07 -1.57 -25.24
CA ALA A 341 -18.29 -1.90 -26.63
C ALA A 341 -17.36 -1.00 -27.42
N THR A 342 -16.10 -1.43 -27.58
CA THR A 342 -15.09 -0.75 -28.43
C THR A 342 -14.98 0.76 -28.20
N ALA A 343 -15.37 1.25 -27.03
CA ALA A 343 -15.27 2.64 -26.67
C ALA A 343 -13.84 2.88 -26.21
N THR A 344 -12.94 3.02 -27.19
CA THR A 344 -11.80 3.93 -27.07
C THR A 344 -12.37 5.26 -26.61
N SER A 345 -12.42 5.47 -25.29
CA SER A 345 -12.53 6.83 -24.80
C SER A 345 -11.36 7.58 -25.44
N LYS A 346 -11.59 8.77 -25.99
CA LYS A 346 -10.52 9.64 -26.53
C LYS A 346 -9.37 9.86 -25.51
N LYS A 347 -9.62 9.55 -24.23
CA LYS A 347 -8.67 9.52 -23.12
C LYS A 347 -7.76 8.28 -23.13
N ALA A 348 -8.30 7.08 -23.33
CA ALA A 348 -7.52 5.85 -23.45
C ALA A 348 -6.69 5.79 -24.76
N GLU A 349 -7.19 6.41 -25.83
CA GLU A 349 -6.48 6.54 -27.11
C GLU A 349 -5.30 7.53 -27.05
N ARG A 350 -5.36 8.55 -26.17
CA ARG A 350 -4.22 9.45 -25.91
C ARG A 350 -3.11 8.79 -25.10
N ASP A 351 -3.45 7.89 -24.18
CA ASP A 351 -2.49 7.30 -23.23
C ASP A 351 -1.99 5.90 -23.65
N SER A 352 -2.47 5.33 -24.77
CA SER A 352 -2.09 3.99 -25.27
C SER A 352 -2.24 2.85 -24.24
N ILE A 353 -3.04 3.03 -23.18
CA ILE A 353 -3.24 2.02 -22.13
C ILE A 353 -4.30 1.03 -22.61
N GLN A 354 -3.87 -0.15 -23.04
CA GLN A 354 -4.76 -1.27 -23.30
C GLN A 354 -5.25 -1.86 -21.95
N ILE A 355 -6.55 -1.78 -21.71
CA ILE A 355 -7.17 -2.38 -20.51
C ILE A 355 -7.47 -3.85 -20.81
N PRO A 356 -6.89 -4.81 -20.06
CA PRO A 356 -7.15 -6.23 -20.28
C PRO A 356 -8.62 -6.58 -20.06
N THR A 357 -9.26 -7.20 -21.06
CA THR A 357 -10.65 -7.66 -20.98
C THR A 357 -10.75 -9.18 -21.01
N ALA A 358 -11.80 -9.72 -20.39
CA ALA A 358 -12.07 -11.15 -20.38
C ALA A 358 -13.57 -11.44 -20.43
N LYS A 359 -13.92 -12.62 -20.96
CA LYS A 359 -15.28 -13.17 -20.89
C LYS A 359 -15.54 -13.81 -19.53
N ILE A 360 -16.68 -13.44 -18.93
CA ILE A 360 -17.13 -13.86 -17.60
C ILE A 360 -18.54 -14.44 -17.77
N GLY A 361 -18.61 -15.70 -18.21
CA GLY A 361 -19.88 -16.32 -18.60
C GLY A 361 -20.49 -15.57 -19.79
N SER A 362 -21.72 -15.07 -19.63
CA SER A 362 -22.40 -14.22 -20.62
C SER A 362 -21.99 -12.74 -20.58
N ALA A 363 -21.25 -12.31 -19.56
CA ALA A 363 -20.79 -10.93 -19.42
C ALA A 363 -19.37 -10.76 -19.97
N GLN A 364 -19.02 -9.53 -20.34
CA GLN A 364 -17.64 -9.10 -20.61
C GLN A 364 -17.23 -8.10 -19.54
N GLY A 365 -15.98 -8.16 -19.11
CA GLY A 365 -15.45 -7.26 -18.10
C GLY A 365 -13.94 -7.09 -18.19
N MET A 366 -13.40 -6.30 -17.26
CA MET A 366 -11.97 -6.14 -17.06
C MET A 366 -11.46 -7.29 -16.20
N ALA A 367 -10.30 -7.86 -16.54
CA ALA A 367 -9.63 -8.85 -15.71
C ALA A 367 -8.14 -8.59 -15.68
N LEU A 368 -7.62 -8.24 -14.51
CA LEU A 368 -6.23 -7.92 -14.26
C LEU A 368 -5.61 -8.98 -13.36
N GLY A 369 -4.47 -9.53 -13.75
CA GLY A 369 -3.67 -10.44 -12.93
C GLY A 369 -2.25 -9.90 -12.74
N THR A 370 -1.77 -9.89 -11.51
CA THR A 370 -0.39 -9.53 -11.15
C THR A 370 0.24 -10.68 -10.35
N PRO A 371 1.56 -10.68 -10.14
CA PRO A 371 2.23 -11.66 -9.28
C PRO A 371 1.73 -11.64 -7.83
N LEU A 372 1.05 -10.58 -7.38
CA LEU A 372 0.57 -10.44 -6.01
C LEU A 372 -0.94 -10.62 -5.85
N GLY A 373 -1.70 -10.65 -6.94
CA GLY A 373 -3.15 -10.75 -6.88
C GLY A 373 -3.84 -10.29 -8.15
N SER A 374 -5.16 -10.40 -8.14
CA SER A 374 -5.99 -10.18 -9.31
C SER A 374 -7.22 -9.34 -8.98
N VAL A 375 -7.70 -8.61 -9.99
CA VAL A 375 -8.94 -7.83 -9.96
C VAL A 375 -9.77 -8.18 -11.18
N VAL A 376 -11.05 -8.50 -10.99
CA VAL A 376 -12.02 -8.69 -12.07
C VAL A 376 -13.21 -7.77 -11.84
N SER A 377 -13.55 -6.94 -12.83
CA SER A 377 -14.70 -6.03 -12.75
C SER A 377 -15.65 -6.26 -13.92
N PHE A 378 -16.93 -6.45 -13.64
CA PHE A 378 -17.95 -6.69 -14.67
C PHE A 378 -19.33 -6.23 -14.21
N THR A 379 -20.26 -6.13 -15.15
CA THR A 379 -21.65 -5.77 -14.89
C THR A 379 -22.57 -6.90 -15.32
N ARG A 380 -23.53 -7.27 -14.47
CA ARG A 380 -24.57 -8.27 -14.73
C ARG A 380 -25.86 -7.83 -14.03
N ASP A 381 -26.98 -7.86 -14.75
CA ASP A 381 -28.32 -7.53 -14.21
C ASP A 381 -28.40 -6.18 -13.49
N GLY A 382 -27.71 -5.16 -14.02
CA GLY A 382 -27.67 -3.81 -13.43
C GLY A 382 -26.81 -3.68 -12.17
N VAL A 383 -26.07 -4.73 -11.79
CA VAL A 383 -25.12 -4.74 -10.68
C VAL A 383 -23.70 -4.80 -11.21
N ARG A 384 -22.85 -3.88 -10.73
CA ARG A 384 -21.41 -3.92 -10.90
C ARG A 384 -20.79 -4.79 -9.82
N TYR A 385 -19.97 -5.74 -10.25
CA TYR A 385 -19.17 -6.61 -9.40
C TYR A 385 -17.70 -6.26 -9.56
N VAL A 386 -16.99 -6.15 -8.43
CA VAL A 386 -15.53 -6.08 -8.39
C VAL A 386 -15.01 -7.18 -7.49
N VAL A 387 -14.34 -8.16 -8.08
CA VAL A 387 -13.71 -9.30 -7.40
C VAL A 387 -12.23 -9.00 -7.24
N ILE A 388 -11.73 -9.01 -6.01
CA ILE A 388 -10.33 -8.70 -5.68
C ILE A 388 -9.79 -9.77 -4.73
N GLY A 389 -8.58 -10.24 -4.96
CA GLY A 389 -7.89 -11.11 -4.00
C GLY A 389 -6.44 -11.37 -4.36
N SER A 390 -5.65 -11.82 -3.37
CA SER A 390 -4.31 -12.36 -3.63
C SER A 390 -4.44 -13.80 -4.12
N VAL A 391 -5.05 -13.95 -5.29
CA VAL A 391 -5.32 -15.21 -5.98
C VAL A 391 -4.95 -15.08 -7.45
N THR A 392 -4.81 -16.20 -8.15
CA THR A 392 -4.51 -16.18 -9.58
C THR A 392 -5.65 -15.51 -10.36
N GLN A 393 -5.34 -15.00 -11.56
CA GLN A 393 -6.36 -14.41 -12.42
C GLN A 393 -7.46 -15.43 -12.76
N GLN A 394 -7.08 -16.70 -12.92
CA GLN A 394 -8.01 -17.78 -13.18
C GLN A 394 -8.95 -18.05 -12.01
N ASP A 395 -8.47 -17.99 -10.76
CA ASP A 395 -9.32 -18.13 -9.57
C ASP A 395 -10.28 -16.94 -9.44
N ALA A 396 -9.80 -15.72 -9.71
CA ALA A 396 -10.64 -14.53 -9.70
C ALA A 396 -11.72 -14.57 -10.79
N LEU A 397 -11.39 -15.05 -12.00
CA LEU A 397 -12.36 -15.28 -13.08
C LEU A 397 -13.35 -16.39 -12.72
N THR A 398 -12.90 -17.46 -12.08
CA THR A 398 -13.77 -18.54 -11.59
C THR A 398 -14.74 -18.02 -10.53
N ALA A 399 -14.27 -17.17 -9.61
CA ALA A 399 -15.13 -16.46 -8.67
C ALA A 399 -16.13 -15.56 -9.39
N ALA A 400 -15.69 -14.72 -10.33
CA ALA A 400 -16.56 -13.82 -11.08
C ALA A 400 -17.67 -14.55 -11.88
N ARG A 401 -17.39 -15.76 -12.39
CA ARG A 401 -18.39 -16.61 -13.08
C ARG A 401 -19.43 -17.20 -12.12
N GLY A 402 -19.11 -17.33 -10.83
CA GLY A 402 -20.01 -17.87 -9.81
C GLY A 402 -20.91 -16.82 -9.14
N LEU A 403 -20.88 -15.58 -9.61
CA LEU A 403 -21.65 -14.45 -9.06
C LEU A 403 -22.90 -14.11 -9.87
#